data_AF-A0A7C4IME4-F1
#
_entry.id   AF-A0A7C4IME4-F1
#
_cell.length_a   1.000
_cell.length_b   1.000
_cell.length_c   1.000
_cell.angle_alpha   90.00
_cell.angle_beta   90.00
_cell.angle_gamma   90.00
#
_symmetry.space_group_name_H-M   'P 1'
#
loop_
_entity.id
_entity.type
_entity.pdbx_description
1 polymer ?
#
loop_
_entity_poly.entity_id
_entity_poly.type
_entity_poly.pdbx_seq_one_letter_code
_entity_poly.pdbx_strand_id
1 'polypeptide(L)' 'DGTDGPWDATGVLVDEHTVQVAIASGMYLQLFFDINDSYSFFKKTGGLFVTGPTGTNVMDIQIVLIE' A
#
# COMPACT_ATOMS: atom_id res chain seq x y z
N ASP A 1 5.18 5.85 -13.09
CA ASP A 1 4.22 5.95 -14.22
C ASP A 1 2.77 6.12 -13.78
N GLY A 2 2.45 5.80 -12.52
CA GLY A 2 1.11 5.94 -11.94
C GLY A 2 0.54 4.61 -11.46
N THR A 3 1.30 3.52 -11.63
CA THR A 3 0.91 2.15 -11.28
C THR A 3 2.06 1.45 -10.57
N ASP A 4 1.74 0.55 -9.66
CA ASP A 4 2.66 -0.35 -8.97
C ASP A 4 2.28 -1.80 -9.30
N GLY A 5 3.14 -2.46 -10.06
CA GLY A 5 2.86 -3.78 -10.63
C GLY A 5 1.63 -3.79 -11.56
N PRO A 6 0.80 -4.86 -11.55
CA PRO A 6 -0.37 -4.97 -12.41
C PRO A 6 -1.61 -4.23 -11.89
N TRP A 7 -1.47 -3.45 -10.81
CA TRP A 7 -2.58 -2.87 -10.07
C TRP A 7 -2.79 -1.39 -10.39
N ASP A 8 -3.96 -0.88 -10.00
CA ASP A 8 -4.36 0.52 -10.18
C ASP A 8 -3.76 1.48 -9.15
N ALA A 9 -3.19 0.95 -8.06
CA ALA A 9 -2.48 1.74 -7.06
C ALA A 9 -1.10 2.14 -7.57
N THR A 10 -0.65 3.35 -7.23
CA THR A 10 0.70 3.87 -7.48
C THR A 10 1.66 3.52 -6.34
N GLY A 11 1.12 3.09 -5.20
CA GLY A 11 1.86 2.73 -4.01
C GLY A 11 0.95 2.74 -2.80
N VAL A 12 1.53 2.94 -1.62
CA VAL A 12 0.79 2.90 -0.34
C VAL A 12 1.17 4.06 0.57
N LEU A 13 0.19 4.52 1.34
CA LEU A 13 0.34 5.45 2.46
C LEU A 13 0.01 4.67 3.73
N VAL A 14 0.91 4.73 4.71
CA VAL A 14 0.79 4.00 5.97
C VAL A 14 1.14 4.90 7.15
N ASP A 15 0.52 4.62 8.28
CA ASP A 15 0.67 5.32 9.54
C ASP A 15 0.55 4.32 10.72
N GLU A 16 0.57 4.82 11.95
CA GLU A 16 0.40 4.02 13.16
C GLU A 16 -0.95 3.29 13.26
N HIS A 17 -1.97 3.74 12.54
CA HIS A 17 -3.30 3.14 12.54
C HIS A 17 -3.41 1.94 11.60
N THR A 18 -2.56 1.86 10.57
CA THR A 18 -2.60 0.80 9.56
C THR A 18 -2.56 -0.60 10.18
N VAL A 19 -1.67 -0.83 11.15
CA VAL A 19 -1.55 -2.12 11.86
C VAL A 19 -2.74 -2.34 12.79
N GLN A 20 -3.24 -1.29 13.44
CA GLN A 20 -4.40 -1.37 14.33
C GLN A 20 -5.66 -1.81 13.57
N VAL A 21 -5.89 -1.24 12.38
CA VAL A 21 -6.99 -1.61 11.49
C VAL A 21 -6.87 -3.07 11.04
N ALA A 22 -5.67 -3.52 10.68
CA ALA A 22 -5.44 -4.91 10.30
C ALA A 22 -5.80 -5.89 11.43
N ILE A 23 -5.31 -5.62 12.65
CA ILE A 23 -5.60 -6.45 13.84
C ILE A 23 -7.10 -6.44 14.16
N ALA A 24 -7.72 -5.26 14.19
CA ALA A 24 -9.15 -5.12 14.46
C ALA A 24 -10.03 -5.86 13.41
N SER A 25 -9.53 -5.98 12.19
CA SER A 25 -10.19 -6.70 11.09
C SER A 25 -9.86 -8.21 11.07
N GLY A 26 -9.17 -8.72 12.09
CA GLY A 26 -8.78 -10.14 12.17
C GLY A 26 -7.78 -10.57 11.08
N MET A 27 -7.01 -9.62 10.54
CA MET A 27 -6.05 -9.90 9.48
C MET A 27 -4.73 -10.40 10.06
N TYR A 28 -4.21 -11.48 9.50
CA TYR A 28 -2.87 -11.99 9.81
C TYR A 28 -1.90 -11.53 8.72
N LEU A 29 -1.08 -10.52 9.02
CA LEU A 29 -0.12 -9.92 8.08
C LEU A 29 0.76 -10.97 7.36
N GLN A 30 1.20 -11.99 8.10
CA GLN A 30 2.05 -13.05 7.55
C GLN A 30 1.41 -13.77 6.36
N LEU A 31 0.09 -13.99 6.37
CA LEU A 31 -0.60 -14.67 5.28
C LEU A 31 -0.51 -13.88 3.97
N PHE A 32 -0.59 -12.55 4.03
CA PHE A 32 -0.46 -11.69 2.85
C PHE A 32 0.98 -11.62 2.37
N PHE A 33 1.94 -11.60 3.30
CA PHE A 33 3.37 -11.60 2.99
C PHE A 33 3.79 -12.90 2.28
N ASP A 34 3.38 -14.06 2.79
CA ASP A 34 3.76 -15.38 2.28
C ASP A 34 3.32 -15.62 0.83
N ILE A 35 2.25 -14.96 0.40
CA ILE A 35 1.70 -15.08 -0.97
C ILE A 35 1.99 -13.85 -1.85
N ASN A 36 2.80 -12.90 -1.38
CA ASN A 36 3.09 -11.64 -2.07
C ASN A 36 1.83 -10.81 -2.44
N ASP A 37 0.82 -10.77 -1.54
CA ASP A 37 -0.43 -10.05 -1.74
C ASP A 37 -0.52 -8.80 -0.85
N SER A 38 0.43 -7.88 -1.05
CA SER A 38 0.40 -6.56 -0.40
C SER A 38 -0.80 -5.72 -0.83
N TYR A 39 -1.21 -5.82 -2.10
CA TYR A 39 -2.34 -5.06 -2.64
C TYR A 39 -3.64 -5.33 -1.86
N SER A 40 -4.01 -6.60 -1.65
CA SER A 40 -5.25 -6.91 -0.90
C SER A 40 -5.14 -6.54 0.57
N PHE A 41 -3.95 -6.61 1.17
CA PHE A 41 -3.72 -6.13 2.53
C PHE A 41 -4.03 -4.63 2.64
N PHE A 42 -3.37 -3.81 1.83
CA PHE A 42 -3.52 -2.35 1.88
C PHE A 42 -4.88 -1.87 1.36
N LYS A 43 -5.53 -2.64 0.48
CA LYS A 43 -6.93 -2.40 0.11
C LYS A 43 -7.88 -2.55 1.29
N LYS A 44 -7.64 -3.53 2.17
CA LYS A 44 -8.45 -3.76 3.38
C LYS A 44 -8.15 -2.76 4.49
N THR A 45 -6.90 -2.30 4.62
CA THR A 45 -6.53 -1.30 5.63
C THR A 45 -6.74 0.14 5.17
N GLY A 46 -7.06 0.37 3.89
CA GLY A 46 -7.28 1.71 3.33
C GLY A 46 -6.00 2.45 2.94
N GLY A 47 -4.86 1.77 2.88
CA GLY A 47 -3.56 2.37 2.61
C GLY A 47 -3.22 2.55 1.13
N LEU A 48 -4.07 2.13 0.18
CA LEU A 48 -3.77 2.28 -1.25
C LEU A 48 -3.73 3.76 -1.66
N PHE A 49 -2.66 4.15 -2.36
CA PHE A 49 -2.51 5.48 -2.94
C PHE A 49 -2.64 5.39 -4.46
N VAL A 50 -3.61 6.11 -5.03
CA VAL A 50 -3.95 6.06 -6.45
C VAL A 50 -3.81 7.46 -7.04
N THR A 51 -2.82 7.68 -7.90
CA THR A 51 -2.68 8.94 -8.64
C THR A 51 -3.39 8.91 -10.00
N GLY A 52 -3.63 7.72 -10.55
CA GLY A 52 -3.93 7.54 -11.97
C GLY A 52 -2.69 7.72 -12.86
N PRO A 53 -2.84 7.65 -14.20
CA PRO A 53 -1.71 7.75 -15.13
C PRO A 53 -1.03 9.12 -15.02
N THR A 54 0.26 9.12 -14.68
CA THR A 54 1.03 10.36 -14.45
C THR A 54 1.67 10.93 -15.73
N GLY A 55 1.76 10.13 -16.79
CA GLY A 55 2.36 10.54 -18.07
C GLY A 55 3.90 10.65 -18.05
N THR A 56 4.55 10.21 -16.97
CA THR A 56 6.02 10.21 -16.85
C THR A 56 6.49 9.04 -15.96
N ASN A 57 7.78 8.70 -16.01
CA ASN A 57 8.36 7.70 -15.12
C ASN A 57 9.78 8.09 -14.71
N VAL A 58 9.98 8.30 -13.41
CA VAL A 58 11.28 8.61 -12.78
C VAL A 58 11.61 7.63 -11.65
N MET A 59 11.07 6.40 -11.72
CA MET A 59 11.16 5.36 -10.68
C MET A 59 10.45 5.76 -9.37
N ASP A 60 10.75 5.05 -8.29
CA ASP A 60 10.02 5.10 -7.03
C ASP A 60 10.58 6.16 -6.07
N ILE A 61 9.71 6.70 -5.23
CA ILE A 61 10.06 7.62 -4.13
C ILE A 61 9.48 7.05 -2.84
N GLN A 62 10.29 7.05 -1.78
CA GLN A 62 9.84 6.72 -0.42
C GLN A 62 10.02 7.97 0.46
N ILE A 63 8.98 8.31 1.22
CA ILE A 63 8.97 9.45 2.13
C ILE A 63 8.63 8.93 3.52
N VAL A 64 9.44 9.33 4.51
CA VAL A 64 9.19 9.04 5.93
C VAL A 64 9.12 10.39 6.66
N LEU A 65 8.03 10.63 7.37
CA LEU A 65 7.81 11.81 8.21
C LEU A 65 7.94 11.41 9.68
N ILE A 66 8.68 12.21 10.46
CA ILE A 66 8.90 12.03 11.90
C ILE A 66 8.67 13.39 12.57
N GLU A 67 7.97 13.41 13.70
CA GLU A 67 7.77 14.61 14.53
C GLU A 67 8.93 14.85 15.52
#